data_AF-A0A6G9SHP3-F1
#
_entry.id   AF-A0A6G9SHP3-F1
#
_cell.length_a   1.000
_cell.length_b   1.000
_cell.length_c   1.000
_cell.angle_alpha   90.00
_cell.angle_beta   90.00
_cell.angle_gamma   90.00
#
_symmetry.space_group_name_H-M   'P 1'
#
loop_
_entity.id
_entity.type
_entity.pdbx_description
1 polymer ?
#
loop_
_entity_poly.entity_id
_entity_poly.type
_entity_poly.pdbx_seq_one_letter_code
_entity_poly.pdbx_strand_id
1 'polypeptide(L)'
;MSQRNESLQIFLGILILFSLHLIAVGIIFGLGLLAGQIFGYTNYSYLGIWLIGGWGFFIWQLLYVIPLCILLRRQQRLAMMKGVIIGAVITALLNGSCFLLVISNR
;
A
#
# COMPACT_ATOMS: atom_id res chain seq x y z
N MET A 1 14.67 8.43 -25.90
CA MET A 1 13.87 7.19 -25.78
C MET A 1 12.49 7.45 -26.37
N SER A 2 11.90 6.52 -27.12
CA SER A 2 10.56 6.77 -27.69
C SER A 2 9.54 6.90 -26.55
N GLN A 3 8.58 7.82 -26.67
CA GLN A 3 7.57 8.07 -25.63
C GLN A 3 6.80 6.80 -25.21
N ARG A 4 6.68 5.82 -26.11
CA ARG A 4 6.04 4.52 -25.84
C ARG A 4 6.74 3.72 -24.73
N ASN A 5 8.06 3.85 -24.60
CA ASN A 5 8.80 3.15 -23.56
C ASN A 5 8.68 3.84 -22.20
N GLU A 6 8.42 5.14 -22.17
CA GLU A 6 8.22 5.89 -20.93
C GLU A 6 6.85 5.58 -20.30
N SER A 7 5.78 5.57 -21.10
CA SER A 7 4.44 5.22 -20.62
C SER A 7 4.37 3.79 -20.08
N LEU A 8 5.03 2.84 -20.76
CA LEU A 8 5.13 1.46 -20.30
C LEU A 8 5.88 1.36 -18.96
N GLN A 9 6.97 2.13 -18.77
CA GLN A 9 7.69 2.15 -17.49
C GLN A 9 6.85 2.74 -16.35
N ILE A 10 6.08 3.79 -16.61
CA ILE A 10 5.15 4.37 -15.62
C ILE A 10 4.10 3.33 -15.23
N PHE A 11 3.48 2.67 -16.21
CA PHE A 11 2.49 1.62 -15.96
C PHE A 11 3.07 0.46 -15.15
N LEU A 12 4.28 0.00 -15.48
CA LEU A 12 4.98 -1.03 -14.70
C LEU A 12 5.25 -0.57 -13.26
N GLY A 13 5.58 0.71 -13.05
CA GLY A 13 5.76 1.27 -11.71
C GLY A 13 4.49 1.16 -10.86
N ILE A 14 3.34 1.49 -11.45
CA ILE A 14 2.03 1.34 -10.79
C ILE A 14 1.75 -0.14 -10.49
N LEU A 15 1.99 -1.04 -11.45
CA LEU A 15 1.72 -2.47 -11.30
C LEU A 15 2.59 -3.13 -10.21
N ILE A 16 3.88 -2.76 -10.14
CA ILE A 16 4.79 -3.20 -9.07
C ILE A 16 4.27 -2.74 -7.72
N LEU A 17 3.87 -1.46 -7.62
CA LEU A 17 3.36 -0.92 -6.38
C LEU A 17 2.06 -1.62 -5.96
N PHE A 18 1.13 -1.84 -6.88
CA PHE A 18 -0.11 -2.55 -6.63
C PHE A 18 0.15 -3.98 -6.13
N SER A 19 1.13 -4.66 -6.69
CA SER A 19 1.56 -6.00 -6.22
C SER A 19 2.07 -5.96 -4.78
N LEU A 20 2.86 -4.95 -4.41
CA LEU A 20 3.30 -4.76 -3.02
C LEU A 20 2.14 -4.45 -2.08
N HIS A 21 1.13 -3.71 -2.52
CA HIS A 21 -0.08 -3.47 -1.74
C HIS A 21 -0.83 -4.77 -1.47
N LEU A 22 -1.01 -5.63 -2.48
CA LEU A 22 -1.66 -6.93 -2.31
C LEU A 22 -0.91 -7.81 -1.30
N ILE A 23 0.43 -7.83 -1.36
CA ILE A 23 1.26 -8.56 -0.39
C ILE A 23 1.06 -7.98 1.02
N ALA A 24 1.12 -6.65 1.18
CA ALA A 24 0.94 -6.00 2.48
C ALA A 24 -0.45 -6.28 3.08
N VAL A 25 -1.51 -6.19 2.27
CA VAL A 25 -2.88 -6.53 2.69
C VAL A 25 -2.97 -8.01 3.08
N GLY A 26 -2.38 -8.91 2.29
CA GLY A 26 -2.32 -10.34 2.58
C GLY A 26 -1.63 -10.64 3.91
N ILE A 27 -0.52 -9.94 4.22
CA ILE A 27 0.19 -10.06 5.50
C ILE A 27 -0.70 -9.57 6.66
N ILE A 28 -1.33 -8.41 6.54
CA ILE A 28 -2.20 -7.86 7.60
C ILE A 28 -3.38 -8.79 7.88
N PHE A 29 -4.03 -9.29 6.83
CA PHE A 29 -5.14 -10.23 6.97
C PHE A 29 -4.69 -11.55 7.57
N GLY A 30 -3.59 -12.12 7.06
CA GLY A 30 -3.00 -13.36 7.56
C GLY A 30 -2.61 -13.27 9.04
N LEU A 31 -2.00 -12.16 9.47
CA LEU A 31 -1.66 -11.93 10.88
C LEU A 31 -2.91 -11.86 11.77
N GLY A 32 -3.98 -11.20 11.33
CA GLY A 32 -5.23 -11.19 12.09
C GLY A 32 -5.87 -12.57 12.19
N LEU A 33 -5.89 -13.35 11.11
CA LEU A 33 -6.39 -14.73 11.13
C LEU A 33 -5.57 -15.61 12.07
N LEU A 34 -4.24 -15.55 12.00
CA LEU A 34 -3.34 -16.28 12.89
C LEU A 34 -3.54 -15.88 14.36
N ALA A 35 -3.68 -14.58 14.64
CA ALA A 35 -3.95 -14.10 15.98
C ALA A 35 -5.29 -14.61 16.52
N GLY A 36 -6.33 -14.68 15.69
CA GLY A 36 -7.62 -15.27 16.06
C GLY A 36 -7.52 -16.75 16.41
N GLN A 37 -6.68 -17.51 15.70
CA GLN A 37 -6.43 -18.93 15.99
C GLN A 37 -5.61 -19.14 17.28
N ILE A 38 -4.61 -18.29 17.55
CA ILE A 38 -3.72 -18.44 18.71
C ILE A 38 -4.35 -17.91 20.00
N PHE A 39 -4.96 -16.72 19.96
CA PHE A 39 -5.47 -16.00 21.14
C PHE A 39 -6.99 -16.13 21.33
N GLY A 40 -7.66 -16.82 20.40
CA GLY A 40 -9.10 -17.01 20.38
C GLY A 40 -9.89 -15.81 19.85
N TYR A 41 -11.01 -16.09 19.17
CA TYR A 41 -11.90 -15.07 18.61
C TYR A 41 -12.70 -14.29 19.66
N THR A 42 -12.70 -14.73 20.92
CA THR A 42 -13.38 -14.07 22.04
C THR A 42 -12.70 -12.78 22.48
N ASN A 43 -11.39 -12.64 22.24
CA ASN A 43 -10.59 -11.52 22.75
C ASN A 43 -10.51 -10.31 21.80
N TYR A 44 -11.25 -10.31 20.67
CA TYR A 44 -11.30 -9.24 19.65
C TYR A 44 -9.93 -8.70 19.15
N SER A 45 -8.81 -9.28 19.56
CA SER A 45 -7.46 -8.76 19.29
C SER A 45 -7.13 -8.83 17.80
N TYR A 46 -7.69 -9.82 17.09
CA TYR A 46 -7.60 -9.93 15.63
C TYR A 46 -8.25 -8.74 14.90
N LEU A 47 -9.33 -8.17 15.43
CA LEU A 47 -9.96 -6.97 14.86
C LEU A 47 -9.06 -5.75 15.03
N GLY A 48 -8.34 -5.66 16.17
CA GLY A 48 -7.36 -4.61 16.40
C GLY A 48 -6.27 -4.58 15.34
N ILE A 49 -5.77 -5.75 14.92
CA ILE A 49 -4.78 -5.88 13.85
C ILE A 49 -5.33 -5.37 12.53
N TRP A 50 -6.58 -5.71 12.17
CA TRP A 50 -7.20 -5.25 10.93
C TRP A 50 -7.53 -3.75 10.95
N LEU A 51 -8.02 -3.24 12.09
CA LEU A 51 -8.33 -1.83 12.26
C LEU A 51 -7.06 -0.98 12.18
N ILE A 52 -6.02 -1.31 12.95
CA ILE A 52 -4.76 -0.57 12.96
C ILE A 52 -4.02 -0.75 11.63
N GLY A 53 -4.01 -1.96 11.07
CA GLY A 53 -3.37 -2.24 9.78
C GLY A 53 -4.05 -1.53 8.62
N GLY A 54 -5.39 -1.49 8.60
CA GLY A 54 -6.19 -0.82 7.58
C GLY A 54 -6.16 0.71 7.70
N TRP A 55 -6.44 1.26 8.89
CA TRP A 55 -6.38 2.71 9.12
C TRP A 55 -4.96 3.26 8.99
N GLY A 56 -3.97 2.54 9.52
CA GLY A 56 -2.57 2.89 9.40
C GLY A 56 -1.97 2.61 8.03
N PHE A 57 -2.74 2.06 7.07
CA PHE A 57 -2.20 1.59 5.79
C PHE A 57 -1.50 2.70 5.01
N PHE A 58 -1.95 3.96 5.16
CA PHE A 58 -1.26 5.12 4.61
C PHE A 58 0.19 5.25 5.13
N ILE A 59 0.43 4.99 6.41
CA ILE A 59 1.77 5.04 7.01
C ILE A 59 2.58 3.80 6.60
N TRP A 60 1.94 2.62 6.62
CA TRP A 60 2.57 1.37 6.19
C TRP A 60 3.06 1.43 4.74
N GLN A 61 2.35 2.13 3.85
CA GLN A 61 2.77 2.26 2.45
C GLN A 61 4.14 2.93 2.30
N LEU A 62 4.44 3.93 3.14
CA LEU A 62 5.69 4.67 3.07
C LEU A 62 6.90 3.79 3.37
N LEU A 63 6.75 2.81 4.27
CA LEU A 63 7.82 1.89 4.66
C LEU A 63 8.37 1.09 3.48
N TYR A 64 7.53 0.72 2.50
CA TYR A 64 7.98 0.00 1.31
C TYR A 64 8.09 0.88 0.05
N VAL A 65 7.31 1.97 -0.06
CA VAL A 65 7.39 2.91 -1.20
C VAL A 65 8.72 3.65 -1.22
N ILE A 66 9.17 4.16 -0.07
CA ILE A 66 10.43 4.93 0.04
C ILE A 66 11.63 4.09 -0.42
N PRO A 67 11.89 2.88 0.12
CA PRO A 67 13.02 2.07 -0.32
C PRO A 67 12.90 1.64 -1.79
N LEU A 68 11.68 1.36 -2.28
CA LEU A 68 11.47 1.05 -3.70
C LEU A 68 11.84 2.23 -4.60
N CYS A 69 11.45 3.45 -4.24
CA CYS A 69 11.82 4.67 -4.97
C CYS A 69 13.34 4.89 -4.96
N ILE A 70 14.01 4.67 -3.82
CA ILE A 70 15.48 4.76 -3.74
C ILE A 70 16.14 3.72 -4.65
N LEU A 71 15.65 2.47 -4.64
CA LEU A 71 16.15 1.40 -5.50
C LEU A 71 16.00 1.76 -6.99
N LEU A 72 14.82 2.21 -7.40
CA LEU A 72 14.55 2.60 -8.80
C LEU A 72 15.38 3.81 -9.24
N ARG A 73 15.63 4.76 -8.32
CA ARG A 73 16.53 5.88 -8.56
C ARG A 73 17.96 5.42 -8.79
N ARG A 74 18.46 4.46 -7.98
CA ARG A 74 19.80 3.87 -8.17
C ARG A 74 19.93 3.13 -9.51
N GLN A 75 18.84 2.53 -9.98
CA GLN A 75 18.78 1.84 -11.28
C GLN A 75 18.56 2.78 -12.48
N GLN A 76 18.54 4.11 -12.28
CA GLN A 76 18.26 5.11 -13.31
C GLN A 76 16.89 4.94 -14.00
N ARG A 77 15.95 4.21 -13.38
CA ARG A 77 14.59 3.96 -13.90
C ARG A 77 13.62 5.03 -13.45
N LEU A 78 13.90 6.28 -13.83
CA LEU A 78 13.15 7.45 -13.35
C LEU A 78 11.67 7.43 -13.74
N ALA A 79 11.31 6.95 -14.93
CA ALA A 79 9.92 6.87 -15.36
C ALA A 79 9.12 5.83 -14.55
N MET A 80 9.74 4.70 -14.20
CA MET A 80 9.13 3.70 -13.32
C MET A 80 8.95 4.24 -11.90
N MET A 81 9.92 4.99 -11.39
CA MET A 81 9.81 5.68 -10.10
C MET A 81 8.63 6.68 -10.09
N LYS A 82 8.42 7.45 -11.17
CA LYS A 82 7.24 8.32 -11.30
C LYS A 82 5.95 7.52 -11.17
N GLY A 83 5.85 6.37 -11.84
CA GLY A 83 4.70 5.47 -11.74
C GLY A 83 4.42 5.01 -10.31
N VAL A 84 5.47 4.61 -9.56
CA VAL A 84 5.35 4.25 -8.14
C VAL A 84 4.84 5.44 -7.31
N ILE A 85 5.39 6.64 -7.51
CA ILE A 85 4.95 7.83 -6.75
C ILE A 85 3.48 8.16 -7.06
N ILE A 86 3.08 8.15 -8.33
CA ILE A 86 1.69 8.39 -8.75
C ILE A 86 0.76 7.39 -8.07
N GLY A 87 1.11 6.09 -8.12
CA GLY A 87 0.31 5.05 -7.48
C GLY A 87 0.21 5.24 -5.96
N ALA A 88 1.29 5.61 -5.29
CA ALA A 88 1.30 5.85 -3.84
C ALA A 88 0.42 7.05 -3.46
N VAL A 89 0.46 8.12 -4.24
CA VAL A 89 -0.41 9.29 -4.04
C VAL A 89 -1.87 8.92 -4.26
N ILE A 90 -2.20 8.14 -5.29
CA ILE A 90 -3.58 7.67 -5.53
C ILE A 90 -4.07 6.85 -4.34
N THR A 91 -3.28 5.88 -3.85
CA THR A 91 -3.67 5.08 -2.68
C THR A 91 -3.84 5.96 -1.43
N ALA A 92 -2.93 6.91 -1.21
CA ALA A 92 -3.02 7.84 -0.09
C ALA A 92 -4.30 8.67 -0.12
N LEU A 93 -4.66 9.22 -1.28
CA LEU A 93 -5.89 9.97 -1.47
C LEU A 93 -7.13 9.09 -1.27
N LEU A 94 -7.13 7.89 -1.85
CA LEU A 94 -8.25 6.94 -1.69
C LEU A 94 -8.48 6.59 -0.22
N ASN A 95 -7.41 6.29 0.52
CA ASN A 95 -7.49 5.95 1.94
C ASN A 95 -7.92 7.17 2.79
N GLY A 96 -7.31 8.34 2.55
CA GLY A 96 -7.69 9.57 3.22
C GLY A 96 -9.15 9.98 2.98
N SER A 97 -9.64 9.87 1.74
CA SER A 97 -11.03 10.15 1.41
C SER A 97 -12.00 9.16 2.07
N CYS A 98 -11.65 7.87 2.12
CA CYS A 98 -12.44 6.88 2.85
C CYS A 98 -12.54 7.22 4.35
N PHE A 99 -11.43 7.62 4.96
CA PHE A 99 -11.39 8.07 6.34
C PHE A 99 -12.27 9.30 6.59
N LEU A 100 -12.19 10.31 5.72
CA LEU A 100 -13.03 11.51 5.79
C LEU A 100 -14.52 11.18 5.66
N LEU A 101 -14.91 10.28 4.75
CA LEU A 101 -16.30 9.85 4.60
C LEU A 101 -16.82 9.13 5.86
N VAL A 102 -16.00 8.28 6.48
CA VAL A 102 -16.38 7.59 7.73
C VAL A 102 -16.59 8.58 8.88
N ILE A 103 -15.78 9.64 8.95
CA ILE A 103 -15.95 10.71 9.96
C ILE A 103 -17.16 11.58 9.65
N SER A 104 -17.36 11.97 8.39
CA SER A 104 -18.43 12.89 7.99
C SER A 104 -19.83 12.26 8.06
N ASN A 105 -19.94 10.93 8.01
CA ASN A 105 -21.20 10.20 8.10
C ASN A 105 -21.55 9.77 9.54
N ARG A 106 -20.89 10.36 10.54
CA ARG A 106 -21.24 10.28 11.96
C ARG A 106 -21.84 11.60 12.42
#